data_AF-A0A1V1UK13-F1
#
_entry.id   AF-A0A1V1UK13-F1
#
_cell.length_a   1.000
_cell.length_b   1.000
_cell.length_c   1.000
_cell.angle_alpha   90.00
_cell.angle_beta   90.00
_cell.angle_gamma   90.00
#
_symmetry.space_group_name_H-M   'P 1'
#
loop_
_entity.id
_entity.type
_entity.pdbx_description
1 polymer ?
#
loop_
_entity_poly.entity_id
_entity_poly.type
_entity_poly.pdbx_seq_one_letter_code
_entity_poly.pdbx_strand_id
1 'polypeptide(L)'
;MMCKTQTATLAQARALTRRAAQWLDLIDFRAHAAAETFSPSMSTYHDMLDPAATDAARLAACRGMHRQVCRRVEVERLDGEATHARLRPIDPYGLRWRVTRDGATLETIASLLSAAIEGFQACHEN
;
A
#
# COMPACT_ATOMS: atom_id res chain seq x y z
N MET A 1 6.24 28.81 10.94
CA MET A 1 5.07 27.89 11.00
C MET A 1 5.24 26.68 10.08
N MET A 2 5.88 26.82 8.91
CA MET A 2 6.16 25.75 7.93
C MET A 2 6.90 24.50 8.46
N CYS A 3 7.95 24.65 9.28
CA CYS A 3 8.73 23.52 9.80
C CYS A 3 7.91 22.53 10.66
N LYS A 4 6.91 23.03 11.40
CA LYS A 4 6.01 22.19 12.22
C LYS A 4 5.08 21.34 11.34
N THR A 5 4.55 21.92 10.26
CA THR A 5 3.69 21.21 9.30
C THR A 5 4.47 20.14 8.56
N GLN A 6 5.68 20.45 8.07
CA GLN A 6 6.54 19.48 7.38
C GLN A 6 6.90 18.28 8.29
N THR A 7 7.20 18.55 9.56
CA THR A 7 7.50 17.50 10.54
C THR A 7 6.29 16.59 10.80
N ALA A 8 5.08 17.17 10.89
CA ALA A 8 3.84 16.42 11.06
C ALA A 8 3.53 15.55 9.84
N THR A 9 3.70 16.09 8.62
CA THR A 9 3.50 15.36 7.36
C THR A 9 4.46 14.18 7.24
N LEU A 10 5.75 14.37 7.55
CA LEU A 10 6.73 13.27 7.54
C LEU A 10 6.40 12.21 8.59
N ALA A 11 5.97 12.60 9.79
CA ALA A 11 5.55 11.64 10.82
C ALA A 11 4.34 10.81 10.35
N GLN A 12 3.37 11.45 9.69
CA GLN A 12 2.22 10.76 9.10
C GLN A 12 2.64 9.82 7.98
N ALA A 13 3.51 10.25 7.05
CA ALA A 13 4.01 9.41 5.96
C ALA A 13 4.71 8.16 6.50
N ARG A 14 5.59 8.31 7.50
CA ARG A 14 6.25 7.19 8.19
C ARG A 14 5.25 6.25 8.87
N ALA A 15 4.17 6.78 9.48
CA ALA A 15 3.14 5.95 10.10
C ALA A 15 2.35 5.14 9.05
N LEU A 16 2.00 5.76 7.93
CA LEU A 16 1.32 5.10 6.82
C LEU A 16 2.19 4.01 6.18
N THR A 17 3.49 4.28 5.96
CA THR A 17 4.46 3.28 5.48
C THR A 17 4.50 2.05 6.39
N ARG A 18 4.64 2.26 7.71
CA ARG A 18 4.65 1.15 8.67
C ARG A 18 3.35 0.37 8.64
N ARG A 19 2.21 1.05 8.57
CA ARG A 19 0.89 0.39 8.52
C ARG A 19 0.73 -0.43 7.23
N ALA A 20 1.20 0.08 6.10
CA ALA A 20 1.19 -0.67 4.84
C ALA A 20 2.08 -1.92 4.93
N ALA A 21 3.30 -1.80 5.46
CA ALA A 21 4.19 -2.95 5.64
C ALA A 21 3.62 -4.01 6.60
N GLN A 22 2.98 -3.60 7.70
CA GLN A 22 2.29 -4.53 8.60
C GLN A 22 1.18 -5.31 7.90
N TRP A 23 0.43 -4.65 7.02
CA TRP A 23 -0.58 -5.34 6.21
C TRP A 23 0.06 -6.29 5.20
N LEU A 24 1.12 -5.89 4.51
CA LEU A 24 1.84 -6.72 3.54
C LEU A 24 2.39 -8.00 4.19
N ASP A 25 2.95 -7.88 5.39
CA ASP A 25 3.42 -9.01 6.20
C ASP A 25 2.26 -9.91 6.63
N LEU A 26 1.18 -9.33 7.17
CA LEU A 26 0.01 -10.07 7.64
C LEU A 26 -0.66 -10.93 6.54
N ILE A 27 -0.65 -10.46 5.29
CA ILE A 27 -1.27 -11.18 4.18
C ILE A 27 -0.30 -12.08 3.41
N ASP A 28 0.92 -12.27 3.92
CA ASP A 28 2.00 -12.99 3.24
C ASP A 28 2.19 -12.50 1.79
N PHE A 29 2.22 -11.18 1.61
CA PHE A 29 2.16 -10.58 0.28
C PHE A 29 3.26 -11.11 -0.65
N ARG A 30 2.86 -11.45 -1.88
CA ARG A 30 3.75 -11.77 -2.99
C ARG A 30 3.38 -10.95 -4.21
N ALA A 31 4.38 -10.39 -4.88
CA ALA A 31 4.17 -9.62 -6.12
C ALA A 31 3.57 -10.48 -7.25
N HIS A 32 3.85 -11.79 -7.26
CA HIS A 32 3.24 -12.81 -8.11
C HIS A 32 3.45 -14.19 -7.48
N ALA A 33 2.84 -15.25 -8.02
CA ALA A 33 2.85 -16.60 -7.42
C ALA A 33 4.27 -17.13 -7.09
N ALA A 34 5.24 -16.89 -7.98
CA ALA A 34 6.64 -17.30 -7.81
C ALA A 34 7.53 -16.28 -7.08
N ALA A 35 7.00 -15.16 -6.61
CA ALA A 35 7.79 -14.14 -5.91
C ALA A 35 8.06 -14.57 -4.47
N GLU A 36 9.16 -14.08 -3.90
CA GLU A 36 9.38 -14.18 -2.46
C GLU A 36 8.28 -13.45 -1.69
N THR A 37 7.91 -14.00 -0.53
CA THR A 37 6.99 -13.35 0.40
C THR A 37 7.66 -12.13 1.02
N PHE A 38 6.91 -11.02 1.13
CA PHE A 38 7.34 -9.86 1.89
C PHE A 38 7.64 -10.25 3.33
N SER A 39 8.91 -10.17 3.73
CA SER A 39 9.35 -10.69 5.03
C SER A 39 10.67 -10.03 5.49
N PRO A 40 11.14 -10.28 6.74
CA PRO A 40 12.42 -9.79 7.23
C PRO A 40 13.66 -10.19 6.43
N SER A 41 13.59 -11.12 5.47
CA SER A 41 14.71 -11.40 4.56
C SER A 41 14.94 -10.30 3.53
N MET A 42 13.92 -9.46 3.25
CA MET A 42 13.96 -8.47 2.20
C MET A 42 14.44 -7.11 2.72
N SER A 43 15.33 -6.44 1.99
CA SER A 43 15.73 -5.06 2.32
C SER A 43 14.54 -4.11 2.39
N THR A 44 13.57 -4.26 1.47
CA THR A 44 12.36 -3.42 1.44
C THR A 44 11.51 -3.52 2.70
N TYR A 45 11.52 -4.68 3.39
CA TYR A 45 10.86 -4.82 4.69
C TYR A 45 11.49 -3.89 5.72
N HIS A 46 12.81 -3.90 5.82
CA HIS A 46 13.56 -3.05 6.73
C HIS A 46 13.44 -1.57 6.37
N ASP A 47 13.54 -1.22 5.09
CA ASP A 47 13.37 0.15 4.62
C ASP A 47 12.02 0.74 5.04
N MET A 48 10.96 -0.07 5.12
CA MET A 48 9.63 0.37 5.54
C MET A 48 9.40 0.37 7.06
N LEU A 49 9.98 -0.58 7.80
CA LEU A 49 9.64 -0.82 9.21
C LEU A 49 10.71 -0.35 10.21
N ASP A 50 11.98 -0.29 9.82
CA ASP A 50 13.06 0.12 10.72
C ASP A 50 12.87 1.61 11.11
N PRO A 51 12.79 1.93 12.40
CA PRO A 51 12.77 3.32 12.87
C PRO A 51 13.98 4.14 12.39
N ALA A 52 15.15 3.50 12.23
CA ALA A 52 16.39 4.15 11.80
C ALA A 52 16.51 4.33 10.28
N ALA A 53 15.61 3.75 9.47
CA ALA A 53 15.61 3.96 8.03
C ALA A 53 15.46 5.45 7.68
N THR A 54 16.02 5.86 6.54
CA THR A 54 15.88 7.24 6.04
C THR A 54 14.54 7.43 5.34
N ASP A 55 14.05 8.67 5.25
CA ASP A 55 12.81 8.96 4.52
C ASP A 55 12.97 8.71 3.01
N ALA A 56 14.17 8.88 2.47
CA ALA A 56 14.47 8.54 1.09
C ALA A 56 14.35 7.03 0.83
N ALA A 57 14.88 6.19 1.73
CA ALA A 57 14.74 4.74 1.66
C ALA A 57 13.26 4.32 1.77
N ARG A 58 12.52 4.89 2.73
CA ARG A 58 11.07 4.66 2.86
C ARG A 58 10.31 5.03 1.60
N LEU A 59 10.59 6.19 1.01
CA LEU A 59 9.95 6.63 -0.23
C LEU A 59 10.25 5.68 -1.40
N ALA A 60 11.51 5.25 -1.57
CA ALA A 60 11.90 4.30 -2.60
C ALA A 60 11.18 2.94 -2.41
N ALA A 61 11.15 2.44 -1.18
CA ALA A 61 10.45 1.22 -0.80
C ALA A 61 8.94 1.31 -1.06
N CYS A 62 8.29 2.39 -0.62
CA CYS A 62 6.87 2.63 -0.88
C CYS A 62 6.56 2.64 -2.38
N ARG A 63 7.36 3.32 -3.20
CA ARG A 63 7.18 3.33 -4.66
C ARG A 63 7.33 1.94 -5.27
N GLY A 64 8.30 1.17 -4.82
CA GLY A 64 8.50 -0.22 -5.23
C GLY A 64 7.29 -1.10 -4.93
N MET A 65 6.85 -1.09 -3.67
CA MET A 65 5.71 -1.87 -3.21
C MET A 65 4.40 -1.41 -3.84
N HIS A 66 4.16 -0.10 -3.95
CA HIS A 66 2.93 0.43 -4.56
C HIS A 66 2.74 -0.10 -5.98
N ARG A 67 3.80 -0.10 -6.81
CA ARG A 67 3.74 -0.66 -8.16
C ARG A 67 3.39 -2.15 -8.16
N GLN A 68 3.94 -2.93 -7.23
CA GLN A 68 3.67 -4.37 -7.15
C GLN A 68 2.24 -4.66 -6.66
N VAL A 69 1.80 -3.93 -5.64
CA VAL A 69 0.43 -4.04 -5.09
C VAL A 69 -0.59 -3.65 -6.16
N CYS A 70 -0.42 -2.52 -6.87
CA CYS A 70 -1.33 -2.12 -7.93
C CYS A 70 -1.43 -3.17 -9.05
N ARG A 71 -0.32 -3.82 -9.42
CA ARG A 71 -0.36 -4.93 -10.39
C ARG A 71 -1.21 -6.10 -9.90
N ARG A 72 -1.13 -6.45 -8.61
CA ARG A 72 -1.97 -7.50 -8.01
C ARG A 72 -3.44 -7.07 -7.90
N VAL A 73 -3.72 -5.80 -7.59
CA VAL A 73 -5.08 -5.24 -7.59
C VAL A 73 -5.76 -5.45 -8.94
N GLU A 74 -5.08 -5.15 -10.05
CA GLU A 74 -5.67 -5.34 -11.39
C GLU A 74 -6.02 -6.80 -11.67
N VAL A 75 -5.21 -7.76 -11.20
CA VAL A 75 -5.52 -9.20 -11.33
C VAL A 75 -6.76 -9.55 -10.51
N GLU A 76 -6.81 -9.15 -9.24
CA GLU A 76 -7.96 -9.42 -8.36
C GLU A 76 -9.25 -8.73 -8.83
N ARG A 77 -9.12 -7.60 -9.53
CA ARG A 77 -10.26 -6.89 -10.11
C ARG A 77 -10.87 -7.67 -11.26
N LEU A 78 -10.05 -8.20 -12.17
CA LEU A 78 -10.51 -9.07 -13.25
C LEU A 78 -11.21 -10.33 -12.69
N ASP A 79 -10.63 -10.95 -11.67
CA ASP A 79 -11.22 -12.11 -11.00
C ASP A 79 -12.52 -11.76 -10.25
N GLY A 80 -12.56 -10.59 -9.61
CA GLY A 80 -13.74 -10.07 -8.91
C GLY A 80 -14.90 -9.76 -9.84
N GLU A 81 -14.62 -9.16 -11.00
CA GLU A 81 -15.61 -8.91 -12.05
C GLU A 81 -16.22 -10.22 -12.57
N ALA A 82 -15.40 -11.24 -12.82
CA ALA A 82 -15.88 -12.57 -13.22
C ALA A 82 -16.73 -13.25 -12.12
N THR A 83 -16.32 -13.13 -10.85
CA THR A 83 -16.96 -13.79 -9.71
C THR A 83 -18.26 -13.11 -9.28
N HIS A 84 -18.36 -11.79 -9.41
CA HIS A 84 -19.47 -11.00 -8.86
C HIS A 84 -20.48 -10.49 -9.90
N ALA A 85 -20.25 -10.73 -11.20
CA ALA A 85 -21.17 -10.32 -12.28
C ALA A 85 -22.63 -10.80 -12.12
N ARG A 86 -22.92 -11.81 -11.27
CA ARG A 86 -24.26 -12.42 -11.20
C ARG A 86 -24.81 -12.71 -9.80
N LEU A 87 -24.09 -12.39 -8.71
CA LEU A 87 -24.33 -13.06 -7.42
C LEU A 87 -24.65 -12.13 -6.23
N ARG A 88 -24.73 -10.81 -6.41
CA ARG A 88 -24.90 -9.91 -5.26
C ARG A 88 -26.02 -8.89 -5.44
N PRO A 89 -26.79 -8.59 -4.37
CA PRO A 89 -27.81 -7.53 -4.39
C PRO A 89 -27.21 -6.19 -4.80
N ILE A 90 -27.99 -5.34 -5.48
CA ILE A 90 -27.54 -4.00 -5.84
C ILE A 90 -27.30 -3.20 -4.56
N ASP A 91 -26.12 -2.59 -4.44
CA ASP A 91 -25.84 -1.63 -3.37
C ASP A 91 -26.47 -0.28 -3.75
N PRO A 92 -27.45 0.22 -2.99
CA PRO A 92 -28.14 1.47 -3.31
C PRO A 92 -27.23 2.70 -3.29
N TYR A 93 -26.08 2.63 -2.62
CA TYR A 93 -25.13 3.75 -2.54
C TYR A 93 -23.98 3.64 -3.55
N GLY A 94 -23.85 2.51 -4.26
CA GLY A 94 -22.76 2.29 -5.20
C GLY A 94 -21.35 2.27 -4.59
N LEU A 95 -21.24 2.13 -3.26
CA LEU A 95 -19.98 2.12 -2.49
C LEU A 95 -19.42 0.71 -2.31
N ARG A 96 -20.13 -0.32 -2.76
CA ARG A 96 -19.70 -1.70 -2.65
C ARG A 96 -18.44 -1.95 -3.49
N TRP A 97 -17.46 -2.55 -2.84
CA TRP A 97 -16.27 -3.14 -3.46
C TRP A 97 -16.66 -4.12 -4.57
N ARG A 98 -16.14 -3.87 -5.78
CA ARG A 98 -16.36 -4.69 -6.98
C ARG A 98 -15.22 -5.68 -7.24
N VAL A 99 -14.46 -5.98 -6.20
CA VAL A 99 -13.28 -6.84 -6.21
C VAL A 99 -13.43 -7.97 -5.19
N THR A 100 -12.52 -8.93 -5.22
CA THR A 100 -12.43 -9.97 -4.19
C THR A 100 -12.10 -9.35 -2.82
N ARG A 101 -12.24 -10.13 -1.73
CA ARG A 101 -11.80 -9.69 -0.40
C ARG A 101 -10.32 -9.32 -0.39
N ASP A 102 -9.50 -10.09 -1.10
CA ASP A 102 -8.07 -9.87 -1.21
C ASP A 102 -7.80 -8.63 -2.05
N GLY A 103 -8.54 -8.42 -3.15
CA GLY A 103 -8.53 -7.19 -3.93
C GLY A 103 -8.82 -5.95 -3.08
N ALA A 104 -9.86 -5.97 -2.24
CA ALA A 104 -10.19 -4.85 -1.35
C ALA A 104 -9.08 -4.56 -0.32
N THR A 105 -8.43 -5.62 0.16
CA THR A 105 -7.28 -5.52 1.07
C THR A 105 -6.11 -4.86 0.35
N LEU A 106 -5.79 -5.29 -0.87
CA LEU A 106 -4.72 -4.72 -1.69
C LEU A 106 -4.98 -3.26 -2.09
N GLU A 107 -6.22 -2.90 -2.42
CA GLU A 107 -6.61 -1.50 -2.70
C GLU A 107 -6.43 -0.60 -1.47
N THR A 108 -6.73 -1.11 -0.28
CA THR A 108 -6.48 -0.40 0.98
C THR A 108 -4.98 -0.18 1.19
N ILE A 109 -4.15 -1.21 0.95
CA ILE A 109 -2.69 -1.11 1.05
C ILE A 109 -2.15 -0.12 0.02
N ALA A 110 -2.62 -0.16 -1.23
CA ALA A 110 -2.25 0.79 -2.27
C ALA A 110 -2.54 2.23 -1.86
N SER A 111 -3.72 2.48 -1.27
CA SER A 111 -4.10 3.79 -0.76
C SER A 111 -3.18 4.30 0.35
N LEU A 112 -2.79 3.43 1.30
CA LEU A 112 -1.82 3.77 2.35
C LEU A 112 -0.45 4.12 1.75
N LEU A 113 0.02 3.36 0.77
CA LEU A 113 1.29 3.59 0.11
C LEU A 113 1.27 4.89 -0.72
N SER A 114 0.20 5.17 -1.45
CA SER A 114 0.03 6.42 -2.21
C SER A 114 0.10 7.64 -1.28
N ALA A 115 -0.68 7.63 -0.19
CA ALA A 115 -0.69 8.72 0.78
C ALA A 115 0.68 8.91 1.46
N ALA A 116 1.40 7.82 1.75
CA ALA A 116 2.76 7.91 2.27
C ALA A 116 3.73 8.54 1.26
N ILE A 117 3.64 8.14 -0.01
CA ILE A 117 4.47 8.68 -1.11
C ILE A 117 4.24 10.18 -1.27
N GLU A 118 2.98 10.61 -1.33
CA GLU A 118 2.61 12.03 -1.40
C GLU A 118 3.16 12.82 -0.22
N GLY A 119 3.04 12.29 1.00
CA GLY A 119 3.56 12.92 2.21
C GLY A 119 5.08 13.12 2.20
N PHE A 120 5.83 12.12 1.71
CA PHE A 120 7.27 12.25 1.55
C PHE A 120 7.65 13.26 0.45
N GLN A 121 6.95 13.24 -0.69
CA GLN A 121 7.23 14.14 -1.82
C GLN A 121 6.97 15.61 -1.49
N ALA A 122 5.85 15.89 -0.82
CA ALA A 122 5.50 17.25 -0.40
C ALA A 122 6.56 17.89 0.52
N CYS A 123 7.38 17.06 1.18
CA CYS A 123 8.44 17.51 2.06
C CYS A 123 9.83 17.53 1.40
N HIS A 124 9.98 16.98 0.19
CA HIS A 124 11.24 16.90 -0.58
C HIS A 124 11.36 17.97 -1.67
N GLU A 125 10.23 18.53 -2.14
CA GLU A 125 10.15 19.56 -3.18
C GLU A 125 10.18 21.01 -2.63
N ASN A 126 10.53 21.20 -1.36
CA ASN A 126 10.74 22.51 -0.71
C ASN A 126 12.10 22.57 -0.02
#